data_AF-A0A3M1D7L6-F1
#
_entry.id   AF-A0A3M1D7L6-F1
#
_cell.length_a   1.000
_cell.length_b   1.000
_cell.length_c   1.000
_cell.angle_alpha   90.00
_cell.angle_beta   90.00
_cell.angle_gamma   90.00
#
_symmetry.space_group_name_H-M   'P 1'
#
loop_
_entity.id
_entity.type
_entity.pdbx_description
1 polymer ?
#
loop_
_entity_poly.entity_id
_entity_poly.type
_entity_poly.pdbx_seq_one_letter_code
_entity_poly.pdbx_strand_id
1 'polypeptide(L)'
;LRSGINPVLEQKAFGALLELGRKRGIFRQQGEHVSLAGHRVSASEEDRSLMERICSEYERAGVLGPRVSEIAERLGRPAATLKPLFQHLVRQGELVHLGGELYASAAAVSELQNKLVEFLKEHGQITTQQFKAMVGGTRKHVIPLAELFDKRKLTIRKGDVRVLRKETN
;
A
#
# COMPACT_ATOMS: atom_id res chain seq x y z
N LEU A 1 -24.47 9.85 -3.66
CA LEU A 1 -24.42 11.32 -3.53
C LEU A 1 -25.82 11.95 -3.60
N ARG A 2 -26.58 11.84 -4.69
CA ARG A 2 -27.94 12.43 -4.79
C ARG A 2 -28.90 11.99 -3.66
N SER A 3 -29.01 10.68 -3.43
CA SER A 3 -29.86 10.09 -2.39
C SER A 3 -29.46 10.48 -0.96
N GLY A 4 -28.22 10.89 -0.74
CA GLY A 4 -27.72 11.31 0.58
C GLY A 4 -27.81 12.82 0.83
N ILE A 5 -28.12 13.63 -0.18
CA ILE A 5 -28.23 15.09 -0.07
C ILE A 5 -29.70 15.51 -0.03
N ASN A 6 -30.48 15.08 -1.04
CA ASN A 6 -31.91 15.26 -1.05
C ASN A 6 -32.53 14.32 -2.12
N PRO A 7 -33.35 13.32 -1.71
CA PRO A 7 -33.94 12.37 -2.65
C PRO A 7 -34.99 12.98 -3.57
N VAL A 8 -35.55 14.15 -3.21
CA VAL A 8 -36.58 14.88 -3.97
C VAL A 8 -35.97 15.68 -5.13
N LEU A 9 -34.65 15.90 -5.15
CA LEU A 9 -33.98 16.60 -6.24
C LEU A 9 -34.03 15.79 -7.54
N GLU A 10 -34.64 16.37 -8.59
CA GLU A 10 -34.64 15.79 -9.92
C GLU A 10 -33.22 15.58 -10.47
N GLN A 11 -33.02 14.49 -11.21
CA GLN A 11 -31.69 14.07 -11.67
C GLN A 11 -31.03 15.09 -12.61
N LYS A 12 -31.81 15.76 -13.45
CA LYS A 12 -31.31 16.83 -14.33
C LYS A 12 -30.89 18.07 -13.54
N ALA A 13 -31.67 18.47 -12.53
CA ALA A 13 -31.34 19.59 -11.66
C ALA A 13 -30.08 19.30 -10.81
N PHE A 14 -29.96 18.09 -10.28
CA PHE A 14 -28.76 17.65 -9.55
C PHE A 14 -27.52 17.64 -10.45
N GLY A 15 -27.65 17.15 -11.69
CA GLY A 15 -26.56 17.20 -12.69
C GLY A 15 -26.15 18.63 -13.03
N ALA A 16 -27.11 19.55 -13.20
CA ALA A 16 -26.82 20.97 -13.45
C ALA A 16 -26.12 21.64 -12.26
N LEU A 17 -26.51 21.32 -11.02
CA LEU A 17 -25.85 21.82 -9.81
C LEU A 17 -24.41 21.31 -9.68
N LEU A 18 -24.16 20.04 -9.98
CA LEU A 18 -22.82 19.48 -9.99
C LEU A 18 -21.94 20.15 -11.05
N GLU A 19 -22.47 20.37 -12.25
CA GLU A 19 -21.73 21.02 -13.33
C GLU A 19 -21.46 22.51 -13.02
N LEU A 20 -22.42 23.20 -12.41
CA LEU A 20 -22.24 24.58 -11.93
C LEU A 20 -21.17 24.64 -10.83
N GLY A 21 -21.21 23.71 -9.88
CA GLY A 21 -20.20 23.57 -8.82
C GLY A 21 -18.81 23.22 -9.35
N ARG A 22 -18.73 22.42 -10.42
CA ARG A 22 -17.48 22.10 -11.12
C ARG A 22 -16.92 23.33 -11.85
N LYS A 23 -17.76 24.05 -12.61
CA LYS A 23 -17.37 25.28 -13.33
C LYS A 23 -16.92 26.40 -12.38
N ARG A 24 -17.54 26.49 -11.20
CA ARG A 24 -17.16 27.44 -10.14
C ARG A 24 -15.98 26.98 -9.29
N GLY A 25 -15.39 25.81 -9.58
CA GLY A 25 -14.25 25.30 -8.83
C GLY A 25 -14.58 25.00 -7.37
N ILE A 26 -15.81 24.56 -7.07
CA ILE A 26 -16.26 24.13 -5.74
C ILE A 26 -16.02 22.63 -5.56
N PHE A 27 -16.15 21.84 -6.64
CA PHE A 27 -15.93 20.38 -6.63
C PHE A 27 -15.04 19.91 -7.79
N ARG A 28 -14.30 18.82 -7.59
CA ARG A 28 -13.61 18.04 -8.61
C ARG A 28 -14.28 16.67 -8.72
N GLN A 29 -14.40 16.16 -9.93
CA GLN A 29 -14.96 14.83 -10.18
C GLN A 29 -13.91 13.96 -10.87
N GLN A 30 -13.67 12.76 -10.31
CA GLN A 30 -12.88 11.69 -10.93
C GLN A 30 -13.76 10.45 -11.07
N GLY A 31 -14.27 10.20 -12.28
CA GLY A 31 -15.25 9.13 -12.52
C GLY A 31 -16.53 9.32 -11.71
N GLU A 32 -16.91 8.32 -10.92
CA GLU A 32 -18.08 8.34 -10.03
C GLU A 32 -17.84 9.09 -8.70
N HIS A 33 -16.59 9.53 -8.42
CA HIS A 33 -16.25 10.22 -7.18
C HIS A 33 -16.25 11.73 -7.36
N VAL A 34 -17.00 12.44 -6.51
CA VAL A 34 -17.02 13.91 -6.41
C VAL A 34 -16.37 14.33 -5.09
N SER A 35 -15.35 15.18 -5.15
CA SER A 35 -14.66 15.78 -4.00
C SER A 35 -14.72 17.31 -4.08
N LEU A 36 -14.49 18.03 -2.98
CA LEU A 36 -14.39 19.50 -3.02
C LEU A 36 -13.12 19.92 -3.79
N ALA A 37 -13.22 20.91 -4.66
CA ALA A 37 -12.10 21.36 -5.51
C ALA A 37 -10.97 22.00 -4.68
N GLY A 38 -11.31 22.57 -3.52
CA GLY A 38 -10.37 23.03 -2.50
C GLY A 38 -9.85 21.93 -1.56
N HIS A 39 -10.33 20.69 -1.69
CA HIS A 39 -9.73 19.52 -1.03
C HIS A 39 -8.41 19.19 -1.73
N ARG A 40 -7.40 20.04 -1.53
CA ARG A 40 -6.04 19.55 -1.49
C ARG A 40 -6.03 18.55 -0.35
N VAL A 41 -5.57 17.34 -0.63
CA VAL A 41 -5.06 16.44 0.41
C VAL A 41 -3.77 17.07 0.95
N SER A 42 -3.86 18.27 1.52
CA SER A 42 -2.94 18.68 2.56
C SER A 42 -3.39 17.83 3.73
N ALA A 43 -2.65 16.74 3.97
CA ALA A 43 -2.73 16.01 5.22
C ALA A 43 -2.86 17.04 6.34
N SER A 44 -3.91 16.93 7.15
CA SER A 44 -4.01 17.76 8.35
C SER A 44 -2.74 17.57 9.18
N GLU A 45 -2.40 18.51 10.06
CA GLU A 45 -1.23 18.33 10.94
C GLU A 45 -1.33 17.01 11.73
N GLU A 46 -2.56 16.62 12.07
CA GLU A 46 -2.90 15.33 12.67
C GLU A 46 -2.58 14.14 11.74
N ASP A 47 -3.00 14.19 10.47
CA ASP A 47 -2.69 13.14 9.49
C ASP A 47 -1.19 13.02 9.24
N ARG A 48 -0.46 14.15 9.20
CA ARG A 48 1.00 14.15 9.05
C ARG A 48 1.66 13.45 10.24
N SER A 49 1.28 13.80 11.46
CA SER A 49 1.81 13.15 12.66
C SER A 49 1.46 11.66 12.71
N LEU A 50 0.26 11.26 12.27
CA LEU A 50 -0.12 9.85 12.16
C LEU A 50 0.73 9.11 11.13
N MET A 51 0.95 9.70 9.96
CA MET A 51 1.80 9.12 8.91
C MET A 51 3.24 8.94 9.39
N GLU A 52 3.82 9.93 10.07
CA GLU A 52 5.16 9.83 10.66
C GLU A 52 5.26 8.70 11.69
N ARG A 53 4.25 8.55 12.57
CA ARG A 53 4.19 7.44 13.52
C ARG A 53 4.10 6.09 12.82
N ILE A 54 3.26 5.99 11.79
CA ILE A 54 3.13 4.76 10.99
C ILE A 54 4.48 4.44 10.33
N CYS A 55 5.12 5.38 9.65
CA CYS A 55 6.43 5.14 9.02
C CYS A 55 7.45 4.65 10.04
N SER A 56 7.57 5.32 11.19
CA SER A 56 8.53 4.92 12.24
C SER A 56 8.29 3.51 12.77
N GLU A 57 7.04 3.08 12.93
CA GLU A 57 6.71 1.70 13.32
C GLU A 57 7.16 0.68 12.27
N TYR A 58 6.96 0.98 10.97
CA TYR A 58 7.34 0.06 9.89
C TYR A 58 8.82 0.07 9.57
N GLU A 59 9.52 1.20 9.75
CA GLU A 59 10.99 1.27 9.68
C GLU A 59 11.62 0.36 10.73
N ARG A 60 11.13 0.40 11.97
CA ARG A 60 11.62 -0.47 13.05
C ARG A 60 11.28 -1.95 12.82
N ALA A 61 10.08 -2.24 12.32
CA ALA A 61 9.65 -3.62 12.07
C ALA A 61 10.21 -4.22 10.75
N GLY A 62 10.71 -3.37 9.85
CA GLY A 62 11.26 -3.76 8.55
C GLY A 62 10.24 -4.47 7.66
N VAL A 63 10.59 -5.69 7.22
CA VAL A 63 9.71 -6.53 6.38
C VAL A 63 8.65 -7.30 7.16
N LEU A 64 8.71 -7.24 8.50
CA LEU A 64 7.81 -7.96 9.41
C LEU A 64 6.78 -7.01 10.06
N GLY A 65 6.36 -6.01 9.31
CA GLY A 65 5.42 -4.98 9.76
C GLY A 65 4.14 -5.54 10.41
N PRO A 66 3.58 -4.83 11.40
CA PRO A 66 2.31 -5.18 12.03
C PRO A 66 1.15 -5.11 11.03
N ARG A 67 -0.02 -5.64 11.39
CA ARG A 67 -1.24 -5.45 10.61
C ARG A 67 -1.78 -4.03 10.76
N VAL A 68 -2.54 -3.58 9.77
CA VAL A 68 -3.30 -2.32 9.89
C VAL A 68 -4.23 -2.33 11.11
N SER A 69 -4.86 -3.46 11.41
CA SER A 69 -5.68 -3.66 12.61
C SER A 69 -4.89 -3.47 13.92
N GLU A 70 -3.70 -4.05 14.01
CA GLU A 70 -2.81 -3.89 15.18
C GLU A 70 -2.35 -2.43 15.36
N ILE A 71 -2.05 -1.72 14.27
CA ILE A 71 -1.75 -0.28 14.30
C ILE A 71 -2.98 0.54 14.71
N ALA A 72 -4.15 0.19 14.20
CA ALA A 72 -5.42 0.85 14.52
C ALA A 72 -5.72 0.77 16.02
N GLU A 73 -5.52 -0.39 16.63
CA GLU A 73 -5.65 -0.61 18.07
C GLU A 73 -4.64 0.24 18.87
N ARG A 74 -3.36 0.23 18.50
CA ARG A 74 -2.31 1.03 19.16
C ARG A 74 -2.57 2.53 19.11
N LEU A 75 -3.11 3.01 17.98
CA LEU A 75 -3.41 4.43 17.77
C LEU A 75 -4.80 4.83 18.28
N GLY A 76 -5.61 3.88 18.76
CA GLY A 76 -6.98 4.14 19.22
C GLY A 76 -7.90 4.66 18.12
N ARG A 77 -7.71 4.22 16.87
CA ARG A 77 -8.46 4.69 15.70
C ARG A 77 -9.12 3.56 14.93
N PRO A 78 -10.26 3.80 14.25
CA PRO A 78 -10.82 2.80 13.36
C PRO A 78 -9.89 2.53 12.17
N ALA A 79 -9.64 1.26 11.83
CA ALA A 79 -8.78 0.88 10.71
C ALA A 79 -9.21 1.51 9.36
N ALA A 80 -10.51 1.74 9.17
CA ALA A 80 -11.05 2.42 8.00
C ALA A 80 -10.51 3.84 7.81
N THR A 81 -10.22 4.55 8.91
CA THR A 81 -9.66 5.92 8.88
C THR A 81 -8.17 5.94 8.55
N LEU A 82 -7.44 4.86 8.86
CA LEU A 82 -6.01 4.75 8.57
C LEU A 82 -5.74 4.29 7.14
N LYS A 83 -6.66 3.55 6.52
CA LYS A 83 -6.49 3.00 5.17
C LYS A 83 -6.08 4.05 4.11
N PRO A 84 -6.67 5.26 4.04
CA PRO A 84 -6.21 6.31 3.12
C PRO A 84 -4.77 6.77 3.38
N LEU A 85 -4.32 6.80 4.64
CA LEU A 85 -2.96 7.16 5.02
C LEU A 85 -1.97 6.09 4.56
N PHE A 86 -2.25 4.81 4.81
CA PHE A 86 -1.43 3.70 4.29
C PHE A 86 -1.30 3.74 2.76
N GLN A 87 -2.40 3.99 2.05
CA GLN A 87 -2.37 4.13 0.60
C GLN A 87 -1.55 5.34 0.15
N HIS A 88 -1.58 6.44 0.91
CA HIS A 88 -0.75 7.61 0.67
C HIS A 88 0.74 7.28 0.83
N LEU A 89 1.12 6.64 1.94
CA LEU A 89 2.49 6.21 2.21
C LEU A 89 3.02 5.22 1.17
N VAL A 90 2.17 4.32 0.66
CA VAL A 90 2.55 3.45 -0.47
C VAL A 90 2.80 4.24 -1.75
N ARG A 91 1.99 5.26 -2.06
CA ARG A 91 2.22 6.12 -3.23
C ARG A 91 3.48 6.98 -3.10
N GLN A 92 3.84 7.38 -1.88
CA GLN A 92 5.08 8.09 -1.61
C GLN A 92 6.32 7.20 -1.67
N GLY A 93 6.14 5.88 -1.66
CA GLY A 93 7.24 4.92 -1.69
C GLY A 93 7.84 4.64 -0.31
N GLU A 94 7.19 5.04 0.78
CA GLU A 94 7.62 4.76 2.16
C GLU A 94 7.27 3.33 2.58
N LEU A 95 6.11 2.84 2.11
CA LEU A 95 5.61 1.50 2.39
C LEU A 95 5.38 0.70 1.11
N VAL A 96 5.46 -0.62 1.24
CA VAL A 96 5.06 -1.57 0.21
C VAL A 96 3.88 -2.38 0.70
N HIS A 97 2.79 -2.39 -0.06
CA HIS A 97 1.64 -3.27 0.23
C HIS A 97 1.96 -4.70 -0.19
N LEU A 98 1.89 -5.62 0.77
CA LEU A 98 2.13 -7.05 0.54
C LEU A 98 0.83 -7.81 0.23
N GLY A 99 -0.32 -7.23 0.57
CA GLY A 99 -1.64 -7.82 0.39
C GLY A 99 -2.48 -7.80 1.66
N GLY A 100 -3.80 -7.66 1.52
CA GLY A 100 -4.70 -7.57 2.67
C GLY A 100 -4.31 -6.45 3.63
N GLU A 101 -4.09 -6.79 4.89
CA GLU A 101 -3.66 -5.87 5.96
C GLU A 101 -2.14 -5.77 6.14
N LEU A 102 -1.34 -6.37 5.25
CA LEU A 102 0.11 -6.46 5.41
C LEU A 102 0.84 -5.40 4.58
N TYR A 103 1.73 -4.69 5.25
CA TYR A 103 2.64 -3.71 4.67
C TYR A 103 4.05 -4.00 5.18
N ALA A 104 5.05 -3.43 4.50
CA ALA A 104 6.44 -3.46 4.91
C ALA A 104 7.09 -2.11 4.61
N SER A 105 8.14 -1.76 5.34
CA SER A 105 8.99 -0.62 4.97
C SER A 105 9.57 -0.84 3.57
N ALA A 106 9.48 0.17 2.72
CA ALA A 106 10.04 0.09 1.37
C ALA A 106 11.56 -0.06 1.38
N ALA A 107 12.24 0.63 2.31
CA ALA A 107 13.69 0.49 2.52
C ALA A 107 14.05 -0.96 2.86
N ALA A 108 13.35 -1.56 3.83
CA ALA A 108 13.59 -2.95 4.24
C ALA A 108 13.30 -3.96 3.12
N VAL A 109 12.27 -3.71 2.31
CA VAL A 109 11.99 -4.54 1.11
C VAL A 109 13.10 -4.42 0.08
N SER A 110 13.65 -3.22 -0.12
CA SER A 110 14.78 -2.99 -1.03
C SER A 110 16.05 -3.70 -0.55
N GLU A 111 16.35 -3.65 0.75
CA GLU A 111 17.48 -4.39 1.32
C GLU A 111 17.32 -5.91 1.18
N LEU A 112 16.12 -6.43 1.45
CA LEU A 112 15.81 -7.85 1.27
C LEU A 112 15.94 -8.26 -0.20
N GLN A 113 15.50 -7.42 -1.13
CA GLN A 113 15.67 -7.65 -2.56
C GLN A 113 17.16 -7.77 -2.92
N ASN A 114 18.01 -6.88 -2.41
CA ASN A 114 19.44 -6.92 -2.69
C ASN A 114 20.07 -8.22 -2.17
N LYS A 115 19.77 -8.60 -0.92
CA LYS A 115 20.23 -9.87 -0.32
C LYS A 115 19.77 -11.09 -1.12
N LEU A 116 18.52 -11.07 -1.58
CA LEU A 116 17.96 -12.14 -2.40
C LEU A 116 18.67 -12.26 -3.75
N VAL A 117 18.93 -11.13 -4.42
CA VAL A 117 19.64 -11.12 -5.71
C VAL A 117 21.07 -11.61 -5.54
N GLU A 118 21.77 -11.16 -4.51
CA GLU A 118 23.14 -11.60 -4.21
C GLU A 118 23.19 -13.11 -3.97
N PHE A 119 22.32 -13.61 -3.09
CA PHE A 119 22.20 -15.05 -2.82
C PHE A 119 21.94 -15.86 -4.08
N LEU A 120 21.02 -15.41 -4.94
CA LEU A 120 20.66 -16.12 -6.17
C LEU A 120 21.74 -16.03 -7.26
N LYS A 121 22.55 -14.97 -7.28
CA LYS A 121 23.72 -14.89 -8.17
C LYS A 121 24.79 -15.91 -7.79
N GLU A 122 24.98 -16.11 -6.49
CA GLU A 122 25.97 -17.05 -5.95
C GLU A 122 25.50 -18.52 -6.02
N HIS A 123 24.25 -18.79 -5.62
CA HIS A 123 23.73 -20.15 -5.45
C HIS A 123 22.84 -20.62 -6.62
N GLY A 124 22.43 -19.72 -7.52
CA GLY A 124 21.56 -19.99 -8.66
C GLY A 124 20.06 -20.14 -8.32
N GLN A 125 19.74 -20.69 -7.15
CA GLN A 125 18.36 -20.93 -6.72
C GLN A 125 18.21 -20.82 -5.19
N ILE A 126 16.99 -20.52 -4.73
CA ILE A 126 16.66 -20.47 -3.29
C ILE A 126 15.42 -21.31 -3.00
N THR A 127 15.51 -22.17 -1.99
CA THR A 127 14.35 -22.92 -1.48
C THR A 127 13.45 -22.03 -0.63
N THR A 128 12.20 -22.45 -0.44
CA THR A 128 11.27 -21.73 0.47
C THR A 128 11.81 -21.64 1.90
N GLN A 129 12.53 -22.66 2.39
CA GLN A 129 13.11 -22.66 3.73
C GLN A 129 14.27 -21.68 3.87
N GLN A 130 15.16 -21.61 2.88
CA GLN A 130 16.25 -20.62 2.86
C GLN A 130 15.70 -19.20 2.74
N PHE A 131 14.68 -18.98 1.90
CA PHE A 131 14.05 -17.67 1.81
C PHE A 131 13.37 -17.27 3.12
N LYS A 132 12.69 -18.21 3.80
CA LYS A 132 12.16 -17.97 5.15
C LYS A 132 13.26 -17.56 6.14
N ALA A 133 14.40 -18.24 6.12
CA ALA A 133 15.53 -17.90 6.99
C ALA A 133 16.07 -16.50 6.69
N MET A 134 16.18 -16.12 5.41
CA MET A 134 16.62 -14.79 4.98
C MET A 134 15.66 -13.68 5.43
N VAL A 135 14.34 -13.93 5.39
CA VAL A 135 13.32 -12.98 5.85
C VAL A 135 13.26 -12.91 7.39
N GLY A 136 13.59 -13.99 8.09
CA GLY A 136 13.46 -14.09 9.55
C GLY A 136 12.01 -14.13 10.06
N GLY A 137 11.04 -14.37 9.16
CA GLY A 137 9.61 -14.18 9.42
C GLY A 137 8.80 -15.46 9.49
N THR A 138 7.50 -15.28 9.80
CA THR A 138 6.50 -16.35 9.70
C THR A 138 5.95 -16.45 8.27
N ARG A 139 5.21 -17.53 7.96
CA ARG A 139 4.55 -17.72 6.65
C ARG A 139 3.67 -16.52 6.25
N LYS A 140 3.10 -15.81 7.23
CA LYS A 140 2.30 -14.59 7.06
C LYS A 140 3.03 -13.52 6.26
N HIS A 141 4.34 -13.35 6.46
CA HIS A 141 5.15 -12.34 5.77
C HIS A 141 5.96 -12.94 4.62
N VAL A 142 6.48 -14.16 4.81
CA VAL A 142 7.35 -14.83 3.83
C VAL A 142 6.63 -15.09 2.52
N ILE A 143 5.40 -15.61 2.55
CA ILE A 143 4.65 -15.94 1.32
C ILE A 143 4.36 -14.67 0.51
N PRO A 144 3.76 -13.60 1.09
CA PRO A 144 3.53 -12.36 0.36
C PRO A 144 4.79 -11.68 -0.17
N LEU A 145 5.91 -11.72 0.57
CA LEU A 145 7.18 -11.17 0.08
C LEU A 145 7.72 -11.96 -1.11
N ALA A 146 7.64 -13.30 -1.07
CA ALA A 146 8.06 -14.12 -2.19
C ALA A 146 7.19 -13.85 -3.44
N GLU A 147 5.87 -13.77 -3.25
CA GLU A 147 4.92 -13.41 -4.31
C GLU A 147 5.13 -12.01 -4.85
N LEU A 148 5.49 -11.04 -3.99
CA LEU A 148 5.82 -9.68 -4.41
C LEU A 148 7.00 -9.69 -5.38
N PHE A 149 8.07 -10.42 -5.08
CA PHE A 149 9.23 -10.52 -5.95
C PHE A 149 8.93 -11.28 -7.25
N ASP A 150 8.08 -12.29 -7.20
CA ASP A 150 7.59 -12.98 -8.40
C ASP A 150 6.75 -12.02 -9.29
N LYS A 151 5.84 -11.23 -8.68
CA LYS A 151 5.02 -10.22 -9.37
C LYS A 151 5.85 -9.09 -9.98
N ARG A 152 6.90 -8.65 -9.28
CA ARG A 152 7.88 -7.68 -9.77
C ARG A 152 8.81 -8.25 -10.85
N LYS A 153 8.60 -9.51 -11.25
CA LYS A 153 9.42 -10.22 -12.24
C LYS A 153 10.89 -10.35 -11.82
N LEU A 154 11.20 -10.23 -10.53
CA LEU A 154 12.55 -10.42 -10.00
C LEU A 154 12.91 -11.91 -9.96
N THR A 155 11.97 -12.71 -9.45
CA THR A 155 12.11 -14.16 -9.32
C THR A 155 11.04 -14.88 -10.13
N ILE A 156 11.30 -16.15 -10.40
CA ILE A 156 10.29 -17.08 -10.90
C ILE A 156 10.37 -18.39 -10.11
N ARG A 157 9.21 -18.90 -9.70
CA ARG A 157 9.09 -20.18 -9.03
C ARG A 157 9.21 -21.34 -10.04
N LYS A 158 10.09 -22.29 -9.76
CA LYS A 158 10.25 -23.55 -10.48
C LYS A 158 10.17 -24.70 -9.47
N GLY A 159 8.99 -25.35 -9.37
CA GLY A 159 8.75 -26.35 -8.33
C GLY A 159 8.83 -25.73 -6.93
N ASP A 160 9.76 -26.22 -6.10
CA ASP A 160 9.95 -25.78 -4.71
C ASP A 160 11.03 -24.73 -4.50
N VAL A 161 11.69 -24.31 -5.59
CA VAL A 161 12.72 -23.28 -5.59
C VAL A 161 12.29 -22.05 -6.38
N ARG A 162 12.96 -20.93 -6.10
CA ARG A 162 12.93 -19.71 -6.90
C ARG A 162 14.29 -19.46 -7.50
N VAL A 163 14.29 -18.95 -8.73
CA VAL A 163 15.50 -18.54 -9.45
C VAL A 163 15.34 -17.09 -9.91
N LEU A 164 16.46 -16.41 -10.17
CA LEU A 164 16.41 -15.09 -10.82
C LEU A 164 15.74 -15.23 -12.18
N ARG A 165 14.82 -14.32 -12.48
CA ARG A 165 14.26 -14.21 -13.81
C ARG A 165 15.34 -13.62 -14.71
N LYS A 166 15.77 -14.37 -15.73
CA LYS A 166 16.63 -13.80 -16.78
C LYS A 166 15.80 -12.76 -17.53
N GLU A 167 16.34 -11.56 -17.72
CA GLU A 167 15.76 -10.59 -18.65
C GLU A 167 15.76 -11.25 -20.03
N THR A 168 14.58 -11.54 -20.56
CA THR A 168 14.44 -11.80 -21.99
C THR A 168 14.59 -10.45 -22.64
N ASN A 169 15.79 -10.17 -23.14
CA ASN A 169 16.08 -9.06 -24.04
C ASN A 169 15.23 -9.19 -25.31
#